data_AF-A0AAU7LWS5-F1
#
_entry.id   AF-A0AAU7LWS5-F1
#
_cell.length_a   1.000
_cell.length_b   1.000
_cell.length_c   1.000
_cell.angle_alpha   90.00
_cell.angle_beta   90.00
_cell.angle_gamma   90.00
#
_symmetry.space_group_name_H-M   'P 1'
#
loop_
_entity.id
_entity.type
_entity.pdbx_description
1 polymer ?
#
loop_
_entity_poly.entity_id
_entity_poly.type
_entity_poly.pdbx_seq_one_letter_code
_entity_poly.pdbx_strand_id
1 'polypeptide(L)'
;MKQYIILKRAPVQQAKGRNFGMELITMRTTLPTLFIERIPDHAIAELVADPQVELITPAMPTRLITPLASIHPASWSPEVNWGIGAVRADQSQCTGAGVTVAVLDTGIDRAHPAFNGITLIEKDFSGHGDGDRQGHGTHCAGTIFGRDVGQRIGVARGVDRALIGKVLGDDGSGGSDMAFKALIWAMQEHADIISMSLGFDFPGMVAGLTKDGWPIDLATSNALEAYRGNLRMFDAIMGVLKAQAAFGVSPLVVAAAGNESRRAVNREYRIAASLPAAADDVMSVAAVGLTGGQYAVADFSNSLALIAGPGVEITSAWPGGGLHTISGTSMACPHVAGVAALWWESVRRSNGRPNAKNVTARLLAHARRDVFEDNTNEADIGQGLVTAPQV
;
A
#
# COMPACT_ATOMS: atom_id res chain seq x y z
N MET A 1 22.50 21.01 6.95
CA MET A 1 22.05 19.80 7.68
C MET A 1 20.86 19.23 6.95
N LYS A 2 20.91 17.95 6.58
CA LYS A 2 19.82 17.24 5.90
C LYS A 2 19.23 16.19 6.85
N GLN A 3 17.96 15.85 6.65
CA GLN A 3 17.30 14.78 7.41
C GLN A 3 17.60 13.42 6.76
N TYR A 4 18.16 12.50 7.54
CA TYR A 4 18.50 11.16 7.11
C TYR A 4 17.69 10.13 7.87
N ILE A 5 17.38 9.05 7.15
CA ILE A 5 16.84 7.81 7.67
C ILE A 5 18.02 6.85 7.84
N ILE A 6 18.21 6.34 9.05
CA ILE A 6 19.29 5.44 9.40
C ILE A 6 18.67 4.12 9.85
N LEU A 7 19.00 3.05 9.15
CA LEU A 7 18.69 1.69 9.57
C LEU A 7 19.88 1.17 10.35
N LYS A 8 19.69 0.86 11.63
CA LYS A 8 20.70 0.13 12.40
C LYS A 8 20.30 -1.33 12.55
N ARG A 9 21.29 -2.20 12.48
CA ARG A 9 21.13 -3.63 12.73
C ARG A 9 20.56 -3.82 14.12
N ALA A 10 19.59 -4.71 14.23
CA ALA A 10 19.04 -5.06 15.52
C ALA A 10 20.11 -5.78 16.36
N PRO A 11 20.28 -5.44 17.66
CA PRO A 11 21.26 -6.14 18.50
C PRO A 11 20.89 -7.61 18.61
N VAL A 12 21.87 -8.51 18.38
CA VAL A 12 21.66 -9.96 18.49
C VAL A 12 21.38 -10.32 19.95
N GLN A 13 20.13 -10.62 20.29
CA GLN A 13 19.78 -11.19 21.60
C GLN A 13 19.91 -12.72 21.56
N GLN A 14 20.91 -13.26 22.25
CA GLN A 14 21.02 -14.69 22.50
C GLN A 14 20.08 -15.11 23.64
N ALA A 15 19.05 -15.92 23.35
CA ALA A 15 18.28 -16.58 24.39
C ALA A 15 18.84 -17.98 24.64
N LYS A 16 19.45 -18.22 25.81
CA LYS A 16 19.85 -19.56 26.27
C LYS A 16 18.66 -20.26 26.93
N GLY A 17 18.01 -21.17 26.22
CA GLY A 17 17.01 -22.09 26.78
C GLY A 17 17.65 -23.43 27.15
N ARG A 18 17.41 -23.93 28.37
CA ARG A 18 17.80 -25.30 28.77
C ARG A 18 16.67 -26.26 28.43
N ASN A 19 16.90 -27.19 27.50
CA ASN A 19 16.16 -28.44 27.43
C ASN A 19 17.03 -29.56 26.82
N PHE A 20 17.19 -30.65 27.57
CA PHE A 20 17.66 -31.98 27.14
C PHE A 20 18.85 -32.05 26.13
N GLY A 21 20.02 -31.52 26.52
CA GLY A 21 21.30 -31.96 25.93
C GLY A 21 21.62 -31.47 24.51
N MET A 22 20.82 -30.58 23.91
CA MET A 22 21.20 -29.84 22.70
C MET A 22 21.15 -28.33 22.99
N GLU A 23 22.23 -27.60 22.67
CA GLU A 23 22.20 -26.13 22.65
C GLU A 23 21.32 -25.66 21.48
N LEU A 24 20.05 -25.38 21.76
CA LEU A 24 19.19 -24.64 20.85
C LEU A 24 19.56 -23.16 20.94
N ILE A 25 20.40 -22.69 20.01
CA ILE A 25 20.58 -21.26 19.78
C ILE A 25 19.32 -20.76 19.08
N THR A 26 18.35 -20.27 19.85
CA THR A 26 17.21 -19.57 19.26
C THR A 26 17.65 -18.14 18.99
N MET A 27 18.06 -17.84 17.76
CA MET A 27 18.24 -16.45 17.33
C MET A 27 16.88 -15.84 17.04
N ARG A 28 16.39 -14.97 17.93
CA ARG A 28 15.28 -14.07 17.60
C ARG A 28 15.86 -12.83 16.94
N THR A 29 15.65 -12.68 15.64
CA THR A 29 15.92 -11.42 14.94
C THR A 29 14.90 -10.39 15.42
N THR A 30 15.34 -9.42 16.21
CA THR A 30 14.57 -8.23 16.55
C THR A 30 14.35 -7.38 15.29
N LEU A 31 13.23 -6.67 15.22
CA LEU A 31 12.97 -5.73 14.12
C LEU A 31 14.09 -4.67 14.08
N PRO A 32 14.48 -4.18 12.89
CA PRO A 32 15.51 -3.17 12.80
C PRO A 32 15.03 -1.87 13.43
N THR A 33 15.96 -1.11 14.02
CA THR A 33 15.64 0.19 14.60
C THR A 33 15.92 1.27 13.58
N LEU A 34 14.91 2.09 13.33
CA LEU A 34 14.98 3.19 12.38
C LEU A 34 15.13 4.51 13.14
N PHE A 35 16.23 5.22 12.88
CA PHE A 35 16.53 6.52 13.46
C PHE A 35 16.37 7.61 12.40
N ILE A 36 15.77 8.73 12.81
CA ILE A 36 15.62 9.92 11.97
C ILE A 36 16.42 11.04 12.59
N GLU A 37 17.46 11.47 11.89
CA GLU A 37 18.43 12.42 12.43
C GLU A 37 18.74 13.52 11.41
N ARG A 38 18.97 14.74 11.90
CA ARG A 38 19.50 15.84 11.10
C ARG A 38 21.01 15.83 11.20
N ILE A 39 21.67 15.50 10.09
CA ILE A 39 23.10 15.23 10.07
C ILE A 39 23.79 16.33 9.23
N PRO A 40 24.90 16.90 9.72
CA PRO A 40 25.75 17.75 8.89
C PRO A 40 26.60 16.90 7.94
N ASP A 41 26.90 17.41 6.74
CA ASP A 41 27.53 16.63 5.67
C ASP A 41 28.87 15.98 6.10
N HIS A 42 29.64 16.63 6.98
CA HIS A 42 30.91 16.11 7.49
C HIS A 42 30.77 14.86 8.38
N ALA A 43 29.61 14.64 9.00
CA ALA A 43 29.37 13.49 9.89
C ALA A 43 28.88 12.24 9.14
N ILE A 44 28.54 12.35 7.85
CA ILE A 44 28.04 11.23 7.04
C ILE A 44 29.08 10.12 6.93
N ALA A 45 30.34 10.47 6.70
CA ALA A 45 31.42 9.49 6.54
C ALA A 45 31.64 8.66 7.81
N GLU A 46 31.57 9.29 8.99
CA GLU A 46 31.66 8.62 10.28
C GLU A 46 30.47 7.68 10.49
N LEU A 47 29.26 8.13 10.19
CA LEU A 47 28.05 7.33 10.37
C LEU A 47 27.99 6.13 9.40
N VAL A 48 28.46 6.28 8.17
CA VAL A 48 28.57 5.16 7.21
C VAL A 48 29.62 4.13 7.67
N ALA A 49 30.64 4.57 8.41
CA ALA A 49 31.67 3.69 8.97
C ALA A 49 31.23 2.99 10.27
N ASP A 50 30.13 3.40 10.90
CA ASP A 50 29.58 2.75 12.10
C ASP A 50 29.12 1.32 11.74
N PRO A 51 29.72 0.26 12.33
CA PRO A 51 29.37 -1.13 12.02
C PRO A 51 27.93 -1.51 12.40
N GLN A 52 27.24 -0.69 13.20
CA GLN A 52 25.83 -0.87 13.52
C GLN A 52 24.91 -0.29 12.44
N VAL A 53 25.39 0.65 11.62
CA VAL A 53 24.62 1.25 10.53
C VAL A 53 24.61 0.29 9.34
N GLU A 54 23.40 -0.12 8.95
CA GLU A 54 23.19 -0.96 7.78
C GLU A 54 22.96 -0.12 6.53
N LEU A 55 22.09 0.88 6.65
CA LEU A 55 21.76 1.80 5.56
C LEU A 55 21.55 3.21 6.08
N ILE A 56 21.89 4.18 5.24
CA ILE A 56 21.59 5.59 5.42
C ILE A 56 21.05 6.14 4.11
N THR A 57 19.96 6.91 4.16
CA THR A 57 19.41 7.59 2.99
C THR A 57 18.78 8.93 3.39
N PRO A 58 18.88 9.98 2.57
CA PRO A 58 18.06 11.18 2.80
C PRO A 58 16.58 10.79 2.73
N ALA A 59 15.76 11.41 3.58
CA ALA A 59 14.31 11.23 3.50
C ALA A 59 13.80 11.79 2.16
N MET A 60 12.90 11.04 1.53
CA MET A 60 12.30 11.42 0.26
C MET A 60 10.85 11.82 0.49
N PRO A 61 10.36 12.92 -0.13
CA PRO A 61 8.95 13.24 -0.11
C PRO A 61 8.12 12.07 -0.66
N THR A 62 7.03 11.77 0.04
CA THR A 62 5.98 10.88 -0.47
C THR A 62 4.73 11.71 -0.72
N ARG A 63 3.87 11.21 -1.60
CA ARG A 63 2.59 11.84 -1.89
C ARG A 63 1.52 10.80 -2.09
N LEU A 64 0.28 11.22 -1.92
CA LEU A 64 -0.86 10.52 -2.48
C LEU A 64 -0.64 10.28 -3.98
N ILE A 65 -0.94 9.07 -4.43
CA ILE A 65 -1.18 8.87 -5.85
C ILE A 65 -2.47 9.61 -6.17
N THR A 66 -2.32 10.84 -6.71
CA THR A 66 -3.41 11.82 -6.77
C THR A 66 -4.61 11.23 -7.49
N PRO A 67 -5.77 11.09 -6.81
CA PRO A 67 -6.96 10.58 -7.44
C PRO A 67 -7.48 11.60 -8.46
N LEU A 68 -8.08 11.08 -9.51
CA LEU A 68 -8.80 11.86 -10.50
C LEU A 68 -10.25 11.97 -10.05
N ALA A 69 -10.79 13.19 -10.09
CA ALA A 69 -12.19 13.43 -9.83
C ALA A 69 -13.07 12.70 -10.86
N SER A 70 -14.31 12.40 -10.47
CA SER A 70 -15.29 11.87 -11.41
C SER A 70 -15.43 12.80 -12.62
N ILE A 71 -15.38 12.23 -13.82
CA ILE A 71 -15.61 12.99 -15.07
C ILE A 71 -17.11 13.14 -15.37
N HIS A 72 -17.96 12.52 -14.57
CA HIS A 72 -19.40 12.55 -14.72
C HIS A 72 -20.04 13.62 -13.81
N PRO A 73 -21.19 14.20 -14.20
CA PRO A 73 -21.91 15.15 -13.35
C PRO A 73 -22.35 14.48 -12.04
N ALA A 74 -22.56 15.27 -10.98
CA ALA A 74 -22.98 14.76 -9.66
C ALA A 74 -24.31 13.95 -9.68
N SER A 75 -25.11 14.08 -10.74
CA SER A 75 -26.34 13.33 -10.98
C SER A 75 -26.11 11.94 -11.60
N TRP A 76 -24.91 11.67 -12.11
CA TRP A 76 -24.54 10.37 -12.64
C TRP A 76 -24.19 9.45 -11.47
N SER A 77 -24.94 8.36 -11.36
CA SER A 77 -24.56 7.25 -10.50
C SER A 77 -23.77 6.25 -11.34
N PRO A 78 -22.55 5.86 -10.94
CA PRO A 78 -21.94 4.67 -11.51
C PRO A 78 -22.89 3.48 -11.35
N GLU A 79 -22.70 2.40 -12.13
CA GLU A 79 -23.32 1.13 -11.78
C GLU A 79 -22.96 0.84 -10.31
N VAL A 80 -23.99 0.86 -9.45
CA VAL A 80 -23.85 0.79 -8.01
C VAL A 80 -23.01 -0.44 -7.67
N ASN A 81 -21.83 -0.21 -7.10
CA ASN A 81 -20.89 -1.24 -6.65
C ASN A 81 -20.29 -2.11 -7.78
N TRP A 82 -20.11 -1.59 -8.99
CA TRP A 82 -19.51 -2.35 -10.09
C TRP A 82 -18.18 -3.00 -9.69
N GLY A 83 -17.33 -2.29 -8.94
CA GLY A 83 -16.04 -2.80 -8.48
C GLY A 83 -16.16 -4.02 -7.56
N ILE A 84 -17.21 -4.07 -6.73
CA ILE A 84 -17.49 -5.21 -5.84
C ILE A 84 -17.87 -6.46 -6.67
N GLY A 85 -18.75 -6.29 -7.66
CA GLY A 85 -19.14 -7.36 -8.57
C GLY A 85 -18.01 -7.79 -9.50
N ALA A 86 -17.19 -6.84 -9.97
CA ALA A 86 -16.04 -7.09 -10.83
C ALA A 86 -15.02 -8.04 -10.18
N VAL A 87 -14.78 -7.87 -8.87
CA VAL A 87 -13.90 -8.76 -8.11
C VAL A 87 -14.64 -9.97 -7.51
N ARG A 88 -15.93 -10.14 -7.80
CA ARG A 88 -16.81 -11.21 -7.28
C ARG A 88 -16.88 -11.29 -5.75
N ALA A 89 -16.72 -10.16 -5.06
CA ALA A 89 -16.79 -10.11 -3.60
C ALA A 89 -18.23 -10.19 -3.06
N ASP A 90 -19.23 -9.93 -3.91
CA ASP A 90 -20.65 -10.21 -3.69
C ASP A 90 -21.00 -11.70 -3.71
N GLN A 91 -20.18 -12.53 -4.37
CA GLN A 91 -20.40 -13.97 -4.51
C GLN A 91 -19.54 -14.82 -3.54
N SER A 92 -18.57 -14.19 -2.87
CA SER A 92 -17.69 -14.87 -1.91
C SER A 92 -18.40 -15.24 -0.60
N GLN A 93 -18.16 -16.46 -0.10
CA GLN A 93 -18.58 -16.88 1.24
C GLN A 93 -17.62 -16.45 2.35
N CYS A 94 -16.40 -16.03 1.98
CA CYS A 94 -15.46 -15.38 2.87
C CYS A 94 -15.83 -13.91 2.98
N THR A 95 -15.70 -13.34 4.18
CA THR A 95 -15.97 -11.94 4.50
C THR A 95 -14.70 -11.19 4.90
N GLY A 96 -13.59 -11.89 5.14
CA GLY A 96 -12.36 -11.33 5.70
C GLY A 96 -12.35 -11.38 7.23
N ALA A 97 -13.21 -12.20 7.85
CA ALA A 97 -13.29 -12.31 9.30
C ALA A 97 -11.94 -12.71 9.92
N GLY A 98 -11.58 -12.14 11.07
CA GLY A 98 -10.34 -12.47 11.78
C GLY A 98 -9.07 -12.19 10.96
N VAL A 99 -9.10 -11.19 10.07
CA VAL A 99 -7.94 -10.67 9.34
C VAL A 99 -7.71 -9.24 9.80
N THR A 100 -6.47 -8.90 10.17
CA THR A 100 -6.08 -7.54 10.53
C THR A 100 -5.52 -6.82 9.30
N VAL A 101 -6.17 -5.75 8.88
CA VAL A 101 -5.70 -4.94 7.74
C VAL A 101 -5.14 -3.61 8.22
N ALA A 102 -3.94 -3.26 7.78
CA ALA A 102 -3.36 -1.94 7.94
C ALA A 102 -3.58 -1.08 6.69
N VAL A 103 -3.99 0.17 6.89
CA VAL A 103 -4.10 1.20 5.86
C VAL A 103 -3.12 2.31 6.21
N LEU A 104 -2.08 2.47 5.39
CA LEU A 104 -1.07 3.51 5.55
C LEU A 104 -1.37 4.65 4.57
N ASP A 105 -2.05 5.69 5.05
CA ASP A 105 -2.67 6.72 4.20
C ASP A 105 -2.85 8.07 4.94
N THR A 106 -3.87 8.87 4.62
CA THR A 106 -4.16 10.19 5.23
C THR A 106 -4.90 10.14 6.56
N GLY A 107 -5.20 8.94 7.08
CA GLY A 107 -5.97 8.72 8.31
C GLY A 107 -7.31 8.03 8.04
N ILE A 108 -8.23 8.10 9.01
CA ILE A 108 -9.62 7.65 8.84
C ILE A 108 -10.59 8.61 9.55
N ASP A 109 -11.79 8.81 9.00
CA ASP A 109 -12.91 9.33 9.77
C ASP A 109 -13.52 8.20 10.63
N ARG A 110 -13.02 8.02 11.85
CA ARG A 110 -13.49 6.97 12.77
C ARG A 110 -15.01 7.04 13.02
N ALA A 111 -15.62 8.22 12.99
CA ALA A 111 -17.03 8.41 13.29
C ALA A 111 -17.95 8.03 12.10
N HIS A 112 -17.36 7.76 10.93
CA HIS A 112 -18.11 7.44 9.73
C HIS A 112 -18.94 6.13 9.91
N PRO A 113 -20.23 6.10 9.53
CA PRO A 113 -21.10 4.93 9.73
C PRO A 113 -20.57 3.63 9.11
N ALA A 114 -19.80 3.73 8.02
CA ALA A 114 -19.15 2.59 7.38
C ALA A 114 -18.15 1.84 8.27
N PHE A 115 -17.68 2.40 9.38
CA PHE A 115 -16.72 1.73 10.27
C PHE A 115 -17.32 1.29 11.60
N ASN A 116 -18.65 1.36 11.73
CA ASN A 116 -19.35 0.89 12.91
C ASN A 116 -19.03 -0.60 13.20
N GLY A 117 -18.64 -0.87 14.45
CA GLY A 117 -18.28 -2.21 14.91
C GLY A 117 -16.88 -2.69 14.51
N ILE A 118 -16.03 -1.82 13.95
CA ILE A 118 -14.63 -2.13 13.66
C ILE A 118 -13.74 -1.55 14.78
N THR A 119 -12.83 -2.37 15.31
CA THR A 119 -11.77 -1.94 16.21
C THR A 119 -10.70 -1.22 15.41
N LEU A 120 -10.73 0.12 15.42
CA LEU A 120 -9.78 0.98 14.71
C LEU A 120 -8.64 1.42 15.64
N ILE A 121 -7.42 0.99 15.33
CA ILE A 121 -6.20 1.43 16.01
C ILE A 121 -5.51 2.45 15.13
N GLU A 122 -5.50 3.70 15.57
CA GLU A 122 -4.90 4.80 14.83
C GLU A 122 -3.51 5.12 15.38
N LYS A 123 -2.64 5.59 14.48
CA LYS A 123 -1.38 6.20 14.85
C LYS A 123 -0.95 7.23 13.83
N ASP A 124 -0.78 8.46 14.29
CA ASP A 124 -0.20 9.54 13.50
C ASP A 124 1.33 9.44 13.40
N PHE A 125 1.83 9.48 12.17
CA PHE A 125 3.25 9.63 11.84
C PHE A 125 3.53 10.95 11.11
N SER A 126 2.48 11.67 10.70
CA SER A 126 2.55 12.90 9.90
C SER A 126 2.76 14.16 10.75
N GLY A 127 2.43 14.10 12.05
CA GLY A 127 2.45 15.25 12.96
C GLY A 127 1.20 16.13 12.89
N HIS A 128 0.18 15.73 12.13
CA HIS A 128 -1.10 16.45 11.98
C HIS A 128 -2.20 15.93 12.91
N GLY A 129 -1.89 14.96 13.78
CA GLY A 129 -2.83 14.29 14.67
C GLY A 129 -3.66 13.22 13.95
N ASP A 130 -4.35 12.40 14.74
CA ASP A 130 -5.24 11.36 14.21
C ASP A 130 -6.46 11.94 13.48
N GLY A 131 -7.16 11.08 12.75
CA GLY A 131 -8.29 11.45 11.90
C GLY A 131 -7.90 11.80 10.46
N ASP A 132 -8.90 11.89 9.59
CA ASP A 132 -8.73 12.19 8.17
C ASP A 132 -9.37 13.51 7.78
N ARG A 133 -8.54 14.51 7.48
CA ARG A 133 -8.99 15.81 6.96
C ARG A 133 -8.84 15.93 5.44
N GLN A 134 -8.20 14.94 4.81
CA GLN A 134 -7.96 14.92 3.38
C GLN A 134 -9.04 14.07 2.67
N GLY A 135 -9.37 12.90 3.23
CA GLY A 135 -10.47 12.01 2.83
C GLY A 135 -10.07 10.74 2.10
N HIS A 136 -8.86 10.68 1.55
CA HIS A 136 -8.38 9.55 0.77
C HIS A 136 -8.23 8.26 1.59
N GLY A 137 -7.65 8.35 2.79
CA GLY A 137 -7.50 7.21 3.69
C GLY A 137 -8.84 6.61 4.10
N THR A 138 -9.84 7.47 4.38
CA THR A 138 -11.23 7.07 4.64
C THR A 138 -11.83 6.32 3.44
N HIS A 139 -11.59 6.80 2.22
CA HIS A 139 -12.06 6.16 0.98
C HIS A 139 -11.41 4.79 0.76
N CYS A 140 -10.09 4.70 0.92
CA CYS A 140 -9.37 3.44 0.80
C CYS A 140 -9.83 2.42 1.86
N ALA A 141 -9.93 2.83 3.13
CA ALA A 141 -10.44 1.99 4.21
C ALA A 141 -11.87 1.50 3.95
N GLY A 142 -12.75 2.39 3.48
CA GLY A 142 -14.12 2.07 3.11
C GLY A 142 -14.19 1.00 2.02
N THR A 143 -13.29 1.07 1.03
CA THR A 143 -13.24 0.10 -0.08
C THR A 143 -12.80 -1.28 0.41
N ILE A 144 -11.86 -1.34 1.37
CA ILE A 144 -11.41 -2.62 1.93
C ILE A 144 -12.49 -3.25 2.80
N PHE A 145 -12.95 -2.55 3.84
CA PHE A 145 -13.73 -3.15 4.94
C PHE A 145 -14.96 -2.34 5.37
N GLY A 146 -15.30 -1.29 4.62
CA GLY A 146 -16.47 -0.46 4.91
C GLY A 146 -17.77 -1.26 4.92
N ARG A 147 -18.62 -0.99 5.91
CA ARG A 147 -20.00 -1.47 5.99
C ARG A 147 -20.87 -0.73 4.97
N ASP A 148 -22.07 -1.24 4.76
CA ASP A 148 -23.01 -0.66 3.81
C ASP A 148 -23.50 0.70 4.32
N VAL A 149 -23.46 1.71 3.46
CA VAL A 149 -23.97 3.07 3.73
C VAL A 149 -24.79 3.49 2.52
N GLY A 150 -26.08 3.17 2.53
CA GLY A 150 -26.95 3.29 1.35
C GLY A 150 -26.65 2.27 0.23
N GLN A 151 -25.39 1.87 0.08
CA GLN A 151 -24.90 0.82 -0.83
C GLN A 151 -23.69 0.10 -0.22
N ARG A 152 -23.32 -1.06 -0.78
CA ARG A 152 -22.13 -1.82 -0.37
C ARG A 152 -20.86 -1.21 -0.95
N ILE A 153 -19.98 -0.69 -0.09
CA ILE A 153 -18.68 -0.14 -0.50
C ILE A 153 -17.50 -1.07 -0.20
N GLY A 154 -17.61 -1.94 0.81
CA GLY A 154 -16.51 -2.79 1.26
C GLY A 154 -16.43 -4.14 0.54
N VAL A 155 -15.21 -4.53 0.18
CA VAL A 155 -14.89 -5.86 -0.33
C VAL A 155 -14.95 -6.90 0.79
N ALA A 156 -14.25 -6.68 1.90
CA ALA A 156 -14.07 -7.57 3.05
C ALA A 156 -14.79 -7.06 4.31
N ARG A 157 -16.13 -7.11 4.30
CA ARG A 157 -17.01 -6.60 5.38
C ARG A 157 -16.96 -7.40 6.70
N GLY A 158 -16.18 -8.48 6.75
CA GLY A 158 -15.94 -9.27 7.96
C GLY A 158 -14.73 -8.81 8.76
N VAL A 159 -13.88 -7.96 8.20
CA VAL A 159 -12.76 -7.35 8.93
C VAL A 159 -13.32 -6.52 10.08
N ASP A 160 -12.92 -6.86 11.31
CA ASP A 160 -13.37 -6.27 12.57
C ASP A 160 -12.22 -5.60 13.35
N ARG A 161 -10.98 -5.70 12.86
CA ARG A 161 -9.80 -5.00 13.37
C ARG A 161 -9.01 -4.39 12.22
N ALA A 162 -8.75 -3.08 12.30
CA ALA A 162 -7.90 -2.39 11.32
C ALA A 162 -6.91 -1.44 12.00
N LEU A 163 -5.73 -1.33 11.39
CA LEU A 163 -4.66 -0.44 11.80
C LEU A 163 -4.61 0.74 10.82
N ILE A 164 -4.66 1.96 11.33
CA ILE A 164 -4.72 3.17 10.51
C ILE A 164 -3.47 3.99 10.80
N GLY A 165 -2.48 3.89 9.91
CA GLY A 165 -1.26 4.68 10.00
C GLY A 165 -1.39 5.94 9.16
N LYS A 166 -1.50 7.11 9.79
CA LYS A 166 -1.50 8.38 9.07
C LYS A 166 -0.07 8.75 8.69
N VAL A 167 0.30 8.48 7.44
CA VAL A 167 1.65 8.72 6.88
C VAL A 167 1.67 9.84 5.84
N LEU A 168 0.48 10.37 5.53
CA LEU A 168 0.28 11.55 4.70
C LEU A 168 -0.50 12.58 5.52
N GLY A 169 -0.03 13.82 5.50
CA GLY A 169 -0.65 14.95 6.18
C GLY A 169 -1.97 15.37 5.54
N ASP A 170 -2.53 16.46 6.06
CA ASP A 170 -3.84 16.96 5.63
C ASP A 170 -3.83 17.53 4.19
N ASP A 171 -2.65 17.79 3.63
CA ASP A 171 -2.44 18.18 2.23
C ASP A 171 -2.14 16.99 1.30
N GLY A 172 -2.10 15.77 1.82
CA GLY A 172 -1.79 14.56 1.05
C GLY A 172 -0.29 14.34 0.77
N SER A 173 0.59 15.13 1.40
CA SER A 173 2.04 14.96 1.34
C SER A 173 2.58 14.20 2.56
N GLY A 174 3.75 13.57 2.43
CA GLY A 174 4.42 12.91 3.54
C GLY A 174 5.92 12.74 3.30
N GLY A 175 6.54 11.90 4.13
CA GLY A 175 7.94 11.51 4.01
C GLY A 175 8.12 9.99 4.03
N SER A 176 9.15 9.51 3.34
CA SER A 176 9.50 8.08 3.35
C SER A 176 9.82 7.57 4.76
N ASP A 177 10.32 8.43 5.64
CA ASP A 177 10.54 8.13 7.05
C ASP A 177 9.24 7.79 7.79
N MET A 178 8.16 8.53 7.50
CA MET A 178 6.83 8.28 8.06
C MET A 178 6.31 6.92 7.58
N ALA A 179 6.43 6.65 6.28
CA ALA A 179 6.01 5.39 5.68
C ALA A 179 6.78 4.18 6.27
N PHE A 180 8.10 4.29 6.42
CA PHE A 180 8.92 3.20 6.98
C PHE A 180 8.62 2.94 8.46
N LYS A 181 8.44 3.99 9.27
CA LYS A 181 8.02 3.84 10.68
C LYS A 181 6.65 3.15 10.78
N ALA A 182 5.72 3.52 9.92
CA ALA A 182 4.38 2.94 9.91
C ALA A 182 4.37 1.49 9.42
N LEU A 183 5.22 1.14 8.46
CA LEU A 183 5.42 -0.25 8.01
C LEU A 183 5.91 -1.14 9.17
N ILE A 184 6.93 -0.69 9.90
CA ILE A 184 7.44 -1.40 11.09
C ILE A 184 6.36 -1.50 12.17
N TRP A 185 5.61 -0.43 12.42
CA TRP A 185 4.53 -0.42 13.40
C TRP A 185 3.39 -1.38 13.05
N ALA A 186 2.92 -1.37 11.80
CA ALA A 186 1.83 -2.25 11.36
C ALA A 186 2.18 -3.73 11.56
N MET A 187 3.46 -4.07 11.42
CA MET A 187 3.95 -5.41 11.71
C MET A 187 4.05 -5.75 13.19
N GLN A 188 4.51 -4.80 14.01
CA GLN A 188 4.52 -4.96 15.47
C GLN A 188 3.10 -5.20 16.01
N GLU A 189 2.12 -4.58 15.37
CA GLU A 189 0.69 -4.76 15.64
C GLU A 189 0.07 -5.99 14.93
N HIS A 190 0.91 -6.82 14.29
CA HIS A 190 0.56 -8.07 13.62
C HIS A 190 -0.48 -7.92 12.49
N ALA A 191 -0.30 -6.92 11.63
CA ALA A 191 -1.07 -6.85 10.39
C ALA A 191 -0.88 -8.11 9.54
N ASP A 192 -1.98 -8.62 8.99
CA ASP A 192 -1.97 -9.67 7.97
C ASP A 192 -1.77 -9.04 6.57
N ILE A 193 -2.33 -7.85 6.35
CA ILE A 193 -2.28 -7.14 5.08
C ILE A 193 -1.94 -5.67 5.35
N ILE A 194 -1.04 -5.09 4.55
CA ILE A 194 -0.70 -3.67 4.60
C ILE A 194 -1.01 -3.07 3.23
N SER A 195 -1.95 -2.13 3.19
CA SER A 195 -2.34 -1.40 1.98
C SER A 195 -1.72 -0.01 1.97
N MET A 196 -1.06 0.33 0.86
CA MET A 196 -0.35 1.59 0.65
C MET A 196 -0.78 2.24 -0.67
N SER A 197 -1.63 3.26 -0.60
CA SER A 197 -2.11 4.01 -1.77
C SER A 197 -1.34 5.34 -1.94
N LEU A 198 -0.01 5.24 -1.88
CA LEU A 198 0.93 6.36 -1.91
C LEU A 198 2.13 6.05 -2.81
N GLY A 199 2.87 7.08 -3.21
CA GLY A 199 4.08 6.95 -4.02
C GLY A 199 5.21 7.87 -3.57
N PHE A 200 6.44 7.53 -3.94
CA PHE A 200 7.60 8.39 -3.71
C PHE A 200 7.60 9.52 -4.75
N ASP A 201 7.62 10.77 -4.28
CA ASP A 201 7.46 11.96 -5.12
C ASP A 201 8.80 12.44 -5.67
N PHE A 202 9.37 11.64 -6.57
CA PHE A 202 10.59 12.03 -7.30
C PHE A 202 10.42 13.37 -8.02
N PRO A 203 9.35 13.62 -8.79
CA PRO A 203 9.15 14.92 -9.43
C PRO A 203 9.02 16.06 -8.41
N GLY A 204 8.31 15.87 -7.30
CA GLY A 204 8.16 16.87 -6.25
C GLY A 204 9.49 17.22 -5.58
N MET A 205 10.36 16.23 -5.35
CA MET A 205 11.70 16.48 -4.81
C MET A 205 12.56 17.30 -5.79
N VAL A 206 12.52 16.98 -7.09
CA VAL A 206 13.22 17.76 -8.13
C VAL A 206 12.69 19.20 -8.16
N ALA A 207 11.37 19.38 -8.13
CA ALA A 207 10.74 20.69 -8.12
C ALA A 207 11.12 21.50 -6.88
N GLY A 208 11.13 20.87 -5.70
CA GLY A 208 11.55 21.50 -4.44
C GLY A 208 13.00 21.97 -4.49
N LEU A 209 13.93 21.11 -4.89
CA LEU A 209 15.35 21.46 -5.03
C LEU A 209 15.57 22.57 -6.06
N THR A 210 14.86 22.54 -7.19
CA THR A 210 14.95 23.58 -8.21
C THR A 210 14.45 24.93 -7.67
N LYS A 211 13.35 24.91 -6.89
CA LYS A 211 12.82 26.10 -6.20
C LYS A 211 13.82 26.67 -5.19
N ASP A 212 14.63 25.81 -4.56
CA ASP A 212 15.71 26.19 -3.65
C ASP A 212 16.99 26.69 -4.38
N GLY A 213 16.94 26.83 -5.71
CA GLY A 213 18.01 27.41 -6.52
C GLY A 213 18.99 26.41 -7.12
N TRP A 214 18.75 25.11 -7.00
CA TRP A 214 19.57 24.10 -7.67
C TRP A 214 19.32 24.08 -9.18
N PRO A 215 20.36 23.98 -10.02
CA PRO A 215 20.22 23.60 -11.42
C PRO A 215 19.43 22.29 -11.57
N ILE A 216 18.59 22.21 -12.60
CA ILE A 216 17.64 21.09 -12.78
C ILE A 216 18.32 19.72 -12.89
N ASP A 217 19.51 19.66 -13.50
CA ASP A 217 20.33 18.47 -13.64
C ASP A 217 20.90 18.00 -12.28
N LEU A 218 21.33 18.94 -11.43
CA LEU A 218 21.78 18.65 -10.08
C LEU A 218 20.61 18.26 -9.16
N ALA A 219 19.47 18.94 -9.27
CA ALA A 219 18.24 18.61 -8.54
C ALA A 219 17.78 17.19 -8.88
N THR A 220 17.77 16.84 -10.17
CA THR A 220 17.45 15.50 -10.68
C THR A 220 18.42 14.46 -10.14
N SER A 221 19.72 14.74 -10.14
CA SER A 221 20.74 13.82 -9.62
C SER A 221 20.58 13.55 -8.11
N ASN A 222 20.32 14.60 -7.32
CA ASN A 222 20.06 14.48 -5.89
C ASN A 222 18.78 13.68 -5.60
N ALA A 223 17.70 13.96 -6.35
CA ALA A 223 16.45 13.22 -6.21
C ALA A 223 16.61 11.74 -6.59
N LEU A 224 17.47 11.42 -7.58
CA LEU A 224 17.73 10.05 -8.01
C LEU A 224 18.53 9.27 -6.95
N GLU A 225 19.49 9.92 -6.31
CA GLU A 225 20.21 9.34 -5.18
C GLU A 225 19.25 9.01 -4.03
N ALA A 226 18.38 9.96 -3.66
CA ALA A 226 17.36 9.75 -2.63
C ALA A 226 16.39 8.62 -2.99
N TYR A 227 15.91 8.58 -4.24
CA TYR A 227 15.02 7.53 -4.72
C TYR A 227 15.64 6.13 -4.58
N ARG A 228 16.89 5.97 -5.02
CA ARG A 228 17.63 4.71 -4.92
C ARG A 228 17.95 4.32 -3.48
N GLY A 229 18.29 5.29 -2.63
CA GLY A 229 18.55 5.07 -1.22
C GLY A 229 17.30 4.60 -0.47
N ASN A 230 16.15 5.21 -0.77
CA ASN A 230 14.87 4.83 -0.15
C ASN A 230 14.33 3.50 -0.70
N LEU A 231 14.60 3.13 -1.96
CA LEU A 231 14.35 1.77 -2.47
C LEU A 231 15.11 0.73 -1.64
N ARG A 232 16.43 0.91 -1.51
CA ARG A 232 17.27 -0.01 -0.73
C ARG A 232 16.84 -0.10 0.72
N MET A 233 16.45 1.03 1.31
CA MET A 233 15.91 1.10 2.67
C MET A 233 14.64 0.26 2.80
N PHE A 234 13.70 0.43 1.86
CA PHE A 234 12.46 -0.33 1.82
C PHE A 234 12.74 -1.83 1.61
N ASP A 235 13.61 -2.21 0.67
CA ASP A 235 14.01 -3.60 0.43
C ASP A 235 14.66 -4.24 1.66
N ALA A 236 15.50 -3.49 2.38
CA ALA A 236 16.14 -3.98 3.61
C ALA A 236 15.11 -4.20 4.71
N ILE A 237 14.16 -3.25 4.90
CA ILE A 237 13.05 -3.44 5.82
C ILE A 237 12.29 -4.70 5.41
N MET A 238 11.78 -4.78 4.17
CA MET A 238 11.06 -5.94 3.61
C MET A 238 11.84 -7.25 3.76
N GLY A 239 13.16 -7.23 3.56
CA GLY A 239 14.06 -8.38 3.74
C GLY A 239 14.06 -8.91 5.17
N VAL A 240 14.09 -8.03 6.17
CA VAL A 240 13.95 -8.44 7.57
C VAL A 240 12.55 -8.99 7.83
N LEU A 241 11.52 -8.42 7.21
CA LEU A 241 10.13 -8.90 7.38
C LEU A 241 9.98 -10.33 6.85
N LYS A 242 10.56 -10.62 5.69
CA LYS A 242 10.63 -11.96 5.09
C LYS A 242 11.35 -12.95 6.00
N ALA A 243 12.47 -12.53 6.59
CA ALA A 243 13.22 -13.38 7.52
C ALA A 243 12.39 -13.73 8.78
N GLN A 244 11.58 -12.78 9.27
CA GLN A 244 10.64 -13.03 10.37
C GLN A 244 9.43 -13.88 9.96
N ALA A 245 9.04 -13.87 8.68
CA ALA A 245 7.98 -14.72 8.12
C ALA A 245 8.20 -16.21 8.40
N ALA A 246 9.46 -16.66 8.48
CA ALA A 246 9.82 -18.05 8.82
C ALA A 246 9.27 -18.48 10.20
N PHE A 247 8.99 -17.52 11.09
CA PHE A 247 8.40 -17.75 12.40
C PHE A 247 6.88 -17.56 12.42
N GLY A 248 6.25 -17.21 11.29
CA GLY A 248 4.81 -17.31 11.12
C GLY A 248 4.03 -16.03 10.89
N VAL A 249 4.69 -14.88 10.79
CA VAL A 249 4.01 -13.59 10.61
C VAL A 249 4.77 -12.78 9.56
N SER A 250 4.17 -12.64 8.38
CA SER A 250 4.61 -11.66 7.39
C SER A 250 3.37 -11.14 6.67
N PRO A 251 3.14 -9.82 6.73
CA PRO A 251 2.02 -9.23 6.05
C PRO A 251 2.18 -9.33 4.54
N LEU A 252 1.08 -9.45 3.81
CA LEU A 252 1.06 -9.11 2.40
C LEU A 252 1.04 -7.59 2.26
N VAL A 253 2.05 -7.02 1.61
CA VAL A 253 2.07 -5.59 1.27
C VAL A 253 1.47 -5.40 -0.12
N VAL A 254 0.47 -4.53 -0.22
CA VAL A 254 -0.24 -4.18 -1.46
C VAL A 254 -0.08 -2.70 -1.70
N ALA A 255 0.33 -2.31 -2.91
CA ALA A 255 0.55 -0.90 -3.24
C ALA A 255 0.04 -0.50 -4.62
N ALA A 256 -0.43 0.74 -4.71
CA ALA A 256 -0.90 1.37 -5.94
C ALA A 256 0.25 1.60 -6.93
N ALA A 257 0.08 1.20 -8.21
CA ALA A 257 1.14 1.33 -9.21
C ALA A 257 1.50 2.78 -9.59
N GLY A 258 0.56 3.71 -9.47
CA GLY A 258 0.74 5.14 -9.82
C GLY A 258 -0.13 5.58 -11.00
N ASN A 259 -0.28 6.90 -11.15
CA ASN A 259 -1.22 7.57 -12.07
C ASN A 259 -0.51 8.45 -13.13
N GLU A 260 0.76 8.18 -13.42
CA GLU A 260 1.60 9.03 -14.27
C GLU A 260 1.52 8.70 -15.77
N SER A 261 0.98 7.53 -16.14
CA SER A 261 0.72 7.20 -17.54
C SER A 261 -0.30 8.17 -18.16
N ARG A 262 -0.26 8.32 -19.49
CA ARG A 262 -1.09 9.28 -20.22
C ARG A 262 -1.58 8.70 -21.55
N ARG A 263 -2.22 7.52 -21.49
CA ARG A 263 -2.70 6.82 -22.70
C ARG A 263 -3.73 7.62 -23.50
N ALA A 264 -4.53 8.46 -22.82
CA ALA A 264 -5.46 9.40 -23.46
C ALA A 264 -4.77 10.45 -24.35
N VAL A 265 -3.53 10.83 -24.02
CA VAL A 265 -2.75 11.81 -24.80
C VAL A 265 -1.90 11.10 -25.86
N ASN A 266 -1.22 10.04 -25.46
CA ASN A 266 -0.44 9.18 -26.33
C ASN A 266 -0.51 7.75 -25.78
N ARG A 267 -1.12 6.84 -26.54
CA ARG A 267 -1.31 5.43 -26.14
C ARG A 267 -0.02 4.72 -25.76
N GLU A 268 1.11 5.13 -26.34
CA GLU A 268 2.44 4.58 -26.05
C GLU A 268 3.11 5.23 -24.82
N TYR A 269 2.60 6.37 -24.33
CA TYR A 269 3.13 7.01 -23.14
C TYR A 269 2.62 6.33 -21.87
N ARG A 270 3.39 5.33 -21.45
CA ARG A 270 3.20 4.56 -20.23
C ARG A 270 4.45 4.58 -19.38
N ILE A 271 4.27 4.62 -18.07
CA ILE A 271 5.35 4.57 -17.09
C ILE A 271 5.14 3.34 -16.21
N ALA A 272 6.24 2.68 -15.84
CA ALA A 272 6.20 1.54 -14.94
C ALA A 272 5.75 1.95 -13.53
N ALA A 273 5.32 0.96 -12.74
CA ALA A 273 4.93 1.17 -11.34
C ALA A 273 5.99 2.00 -10.57
N SER A 274 5.54 2.90 -9.69
CA SER A 274 6.40 3.71 -8.83
C SER A 274 6.70 2.99 -7.51
N LEU A 275 7.66 3.49 -6.74
CA LEU A 275 7.84 3.01 -5.36
C LEU A 275 6.71 3.48 -4.44
N PRO A 276 6.25 2.63 -3.50
CA PRO A 276 6.80 1.32 -3.14
C PRO A 276 6.28 0.14 -3.99
N ALA A 277 5.32 0.34 -4.89
CA ALA A 277 4.74 -0.74 -5.69
C ALA A 277 5.75 -1.50 -6.56
N ALA A 278 6.79 -0.84 -7.05
CA ALA A 278 7.86 -1.49 -7.82
C ALA A 278 8.93 -2.23 -6.98
N ALA A 279 8.85 -2.19 -5.65
CA ALA A 279 9.79 -2.89 -4.78
C ALA A 279 9.52 -4.39 -4.72
N ASP A 280 10.53 -5.16 -4.30
CA ASP A 280 10.42 -6.61 -4.19
C ASP A 280 9.38 -7.01 -3.14
N ASP A 281 8.61 -8.07 -3.44
CA ASP A 281 7.53 -8.63 -2.61
C ASP A 281 6.41 -7.66 -2.23
N VAL A 282 6.24 -6.60 -3.02
CA VAL A 282 5.03 -5.77 -2.99
C VAL A 282 4.08 -6.21 -4.09
N MET A 283 2.82 -6.46 -3.72
CA MET A 283 1.74 -6.67 -4.69
C MET A 283 1.37 -5.33 -5.34
N SER A 284 1.96 -5.02 -6.49
CA SER A 284 1.63 -3.83 -7.26
C SER A 284 0.30 -3.96 -8.00
N VAL A 285 -0.50 -2.89 -7.94
CA VAL A 285 -1.88 -2.88 -8.43
C VAL A 285 -2.12 -1.81 -9.49
N ALA A 286 -2.48 -2.26 -10.69
CA ALA A 286 -2.98 -1.41 -11.77
C ALA A 286 -4.49 -1.12 -11.62
N ALA A 287 -4.92 0.01 -12.16
CA ALA A 287 -6.33 0.43 -12.17
C ALA A 287 -7.00 0.04 -13.48
N VAL A 288 -8.20 -0.52 -13.36
CA VAL A 288 -9.08 -0.82 -14.49
C VAL A 288 -10.41 -0.11 -14.32
N GLY A 289 -11.06 0.19 -15.44
CA GLY A 289 -12.44 0.67 -15.52
C GLY A 289 -13.32 -0.27 -16.32
N LEU A 290 -14.63 -0.04 -16.24
CA LEU A 290 -15.63 -0.72 -17.06
C LEU A 290 -15.97 0.19 -18.25
N THR A 291 -15.65 -0.26 -19.47
CA THR A 291 -15.89 0.47 -20.72
C THR A 291 -16.65 -0.44 -21.68
N GLY A 292 -17.83 -0.03 -22.16
CA GLY A 292 -18.57 -0.79 -23.19
C GLY A 292 -18.93 -2.23 -22.80
N GLY A 293 -19.02 -2.55 -21.50
CA GLY A 293 -19.32 -3.89 -20.99
C GLY A 293 -18.10 -4.82 -20.84
N GLN A 294 -16.89 -4.34 -21.11
CA GLN A 294 -15.63 -5.05 -20.88
C GLN A 294 -14.72 -4.23 -19.95
N TYR A 295 -13.73 -4.89 -19.32
CA TYR A 295 -12.75 -4.16 -18.52
C TYR A 295 -11.58 -3.69 -19.38
N ALA A 296 -11.14 -2.47 -19.13
CA ALA A 296 -9.98 -1.87 -19.78
C ALA A 296 -9.04 -1.25 -18.73
N VAL A 297 -7.73 -1.25 -19.02
CA VAL A 297 -6.77 -0.51 -18.19
C VAL A 297 -7.10 0.99 -18.23
N ALA A 298 -7.07 1.65 -17.08
CA ALA A 298 -7.31 3.08 -17.02
C ALA A 298 -6.17 3.87 -17.69
N ASP A 299 -6.51 4.96 -18.38
CA ASP A 299 -5.53 5.73 -19.15
C ASP A 299 -4.33 6.23 -18.33
N PHE A 300 -4.59 6.52 -17.05
CA PHE A 300 -3.60 7.00 -16.10
C PHE A 300 -2.76 5.90 -15.45
N SER A 301 -3.22 4.63 -15.48
CA SER A 301 -2.62 3.56 -14.68
C SER A 301 -1.19 3.25 -15.13
N ASN A 302 -0.24 3.29 -14.22
CA ASN A 302 1.11 2.79 -14.52
C ASN A 302 1.10 1.30 -14.87
N SER A 303 2.05 0.91 -15.72
CA SER A 303 2.24 -0.46 -16.22
C SER A 303 3.19 -1.27 -15.34
N LEU A 304 3.41 -2.53 -15.69
CA LEU A 304 4.24 -3.51 -14.96
C LEU A 304 3.74 -3.78 -13.53
N ALA A 305 2.44 -3.62 -13.30
CA ALA A 305 1.80 -4.11 -12.09
C ALA A 305 1.66 -5.64 -12.11
N LEU A 306 1.69 -6.28 -10.95
CA LEU A 306 1.53 -7.73 -10.83
C LEU A 306 0.07 -8.18 -11.02
N ILE A 307 -0.88 -7.33 -10.67
CA ILE A 307 -2.31 -7.60 -10.75
C ILE A 307 -3.10 -6.31 -11.01
N ALA A 308 -4.34 -6.43 -11.45
CA ALA A 308 -5.25 -5.32 -11.69
C ALA A 308 -6.46 -5.35 -10.75
N GLY A 309 -6.97 -4.17 -10.40
CA GLY A 309 -8.18 -3.99 -9.59
C GLY A 309 -9.05 -2.82 -10.07
N PRO A 310 -10.34 -2.78 -9.68
CA PRO A 310 -11.24 -1.67 -10.01
C PRO A 310 -10.72 -0.34 -9.50
N GLY A 311 -10.48 0.61 -10.39
CA GLY A 311 -9.87 1.90 -10.04
C GLY A 311 -10.46 3.11 -10.76
N VAL A 312 -11.56 2.94 -11.50
CA VAL A 312 -12.24 4.05 -12.20
C VAL A 312 -13.65 4.20 -11.66
N GLU A 313 -14.02 5.42 -11.28
CA GLU A 313 -15.35 5.76 -10.75
C GLU A 313 -15.73 4.86 -9.56
N ILE A 314 -14.85 4.80 -8.56
CA ILE A 314 -15.05 3.99 -7.35
C ILE A 314 -15.68 4.85 -6.26
N THR A 315 -16.89 4.49 -5.86
CA THR A 315 -17.57 5.11 -4.72
C THR A 315 -17.19 4.44 -3.41
N SER A 316 -16.77 5.21 -2.42
CA SER A 316 -16.49 4.72 -1.07
C SER A 316 -16.72 5.79 0.00
N ALA A 317 -16.45 5.45 1.26
CA ALA A 317 -16.61 6.34 2.41
C ALA A 317 -15.81 7.64 2.25
N TRP A 318 -16.33 8.73 2.79
CA TRP A 318 -15.67 10.04 2.79
C TRP A 318 -15.93 10.77 4.10
N PRO A 319 -14.98 11.59 4.61
CA PRO A 319 -15.18 12.30 5.87
C PRO A 319 -16.49 13.08 5.93
N GLY A 320 -17.16 13.03 7.09
CA GLY A 320 -18.47 13.64 7.29
C GLY A 320 -19.66 12.69 7.12
N GLY A 321 -19.41 11.39 6.97
CA GLY A 321 -20.44 10.35 6.95
C GLY A 321 -21.03 10.02 5.57
N GLY A 322 -20.55 10.67 4.51
CA GLY A 322 -21.05 10.51 3.15
C GLY A 322 -20.20 9.56 2.29
N LEU A 323 -20.63 9.37 1.04
CA LEU A 323 -19.84 8.65 0.05
C LEU A 323 -19.26 9.62 -0.98
N HIS A 324 -18.11 9.28 -1.56
CA HIS A 324 -17.48 10.04 -2.64
C HIS A 324 -16.90 9.12 -3.71
N THR A 325 -16.97 9.57 -4.97
CA THR A 325 -16.54 8.81 -6.14
C THR A 325 -15.27 9.42 -6.72
N ILE A 326 -14.21 8.64 -6.78
CA ILE A 326 -12.91 9.03 -7.33
C ILE A 326 -12.27 7.87 -8.10
N SER A 327 -11.29 8.21 -8.94
CA SER A 327 -10.55 7.27 -9.78
C SER A 327 -9.06 7.30 -9.44
N GLY A 328 -8.39 6.16 -9.49
CA GLY A 328 -6.94 6.04 -9.30
C GLY A 328 -6.50 4.60 -9.04
N THR A 329 -5.20 4.32 -9.21
CA THR A 329 -4.61 3.07 -8.69
C THR A 329 -4.75 2.96 -7.17
N SER A 330 -4.92 4.10 -6.48
CA SER A 330 -5.28 4.18 -5.06
C SER A 330 -6.65 3.59 -4.72
N MET A 331 -7.56 3.47 -5.68
CA MET A 331 -8.86 2.82 -5.49
C MET A 331 -8.80 1.34 -5.91
N ALA A 332 -7.91 0.99 -6.84
CA ALA A 332 -7.64 -0.40 -7.20
C ALA A 332 -6.90 -1.18 -6.10
N CYS A 333 -5.89 -0.56 -5.49
CA CYS A 333 -5.12 -1.10 -4.37
C CYS A 333 -6.00 -1.66 -3.23
N PRO A 334 -6.97 -0.91 -2.67
CA PRO A 334 -7.83 -1.40 -1.62
C PRO A 334 -8.80 -2.51 -2.07
N HIS A 335 -9.18 -2.59 -3.35
CA HIS A 335 -9.92 -3.75 -3.84
C HIS A 335 -9.07 -5.03 -3.74
N VAL A 336 -7.81 -4.97 -4.16
CA VAL A 336 -6.87 -6.10 -4.05
C VAL A 336 -6.61 -6.45 -2.59
N ALA A 337 -6.40 -5.46 -1.71
CA ALA A 337 -6.23 -5.68 -0.28
C ALA A 337 -7.47 -6.32 0.37
N GLY A 338 -8.67 -5.90 -0.01
CA GLY A 338 -9.92 -6.52 0.42
C GLY A 338 -10.03 -7.97 -0.05
N VAL A 339 -9.77 -8.25 -1.33
CA VAL A 339 -9.79 -9.62 -1.86
C VAL A 339 -8.72 -10.49 -1.20
N ALA A 340 -7.55 -9.92 -0.88
CA ALA A 340 -6.52 -10.61 -0.12
C ALA A 340 -7.03 -11.03 1.26
N ALA A 341 -7.82 -10.20 1.95
CA ALA A 341 -8.43 -10.57 3.24
C ALA A 341 -9.42 -11.73 3.09
N LEU A 342 -10.20 -11.75 2.00
CA LEU A 342 -11.10 -12.87 1.70
C LEU A 342 -10.31 -14.17 1.48
N TRP A 343 -9.22 -14.12 0.72
CA TRP A 343 -8.34 -15.27 0.51
C TRP A 343 -7.61 -15.71 1.77
N TRP A 344 -7.22 -14.77 2.63
CA TRP A 344 -6.59 -15.06 3.92
C TRP A 344 -7.51 -15.90 4.81
N GLU A 345 -8.78 -15.51 4.90
CA GLU A 345 -9.82 -16.30 5.57
C GLU A 345 -10.02 -17.68 4.90
N SER A 346 -10.11 -17.72 3.56
CA SER A 346 -10.32 -18.96 2.80
C SER A 346 -9.22 -20.00 3.08
N VAL A 347 -7.94 -19.57 3.06
CA VAL A 347 -6.79 -20.44 3.37
C VAL A 347 -6.89 -21.01 4.79
N ARG A 348 -7.33 -20.21 5.75
CA ARG A 348 -7.52 -20.66 7.13
C ARG A 348 -8.68 -21.66 7.24
N ARG A 349 -9.81 -21.41 6.57
CA ARG A 349 -10.98 -22.31 6.53
C ARG A 349 -10.62 -23.67 5.91
N SER A 350 -9.68 -23.71 4.96
CA SER A 350 -9.20 -24.96 4.34
C SER A 350 -8.10 -25.66 5.16
N ASN A 351 -7.98 -25.40 6.46
CA ASN A 351 -6.91 -25.90 7.35
C ASN A 351 -5.48 -25.56 6.89
N GLY A 352 -5.32 -24.55 6.03
CA GLY A 352 -4.03 -24.01 5.63
C GLY A 352 -3.52 -22.99 6.62
N ARG A 353 -2.20 -22.74 6.60
CA ARG A 353 -1.61 -21.61 7.33
C ARG A 353 -1.62 -20.37 6.43
N PRO A 354 -2.45 -19.35 6.71
CA PRO A 354 -2.42 -18.13 5.92
C PRO A 354 -1.12 -17.36 6.17
N ASN A 355 -0.56 -16.82 5.10
CA ASN A 355 0.61 -15.95 5.09
C ASN A 355 0.65 -15.23 3.73
N ALA A 356 1.50 -14.20 3.62
CA ALA A 356 1.67 -13.43 2.39
C ALA A 356 1.91 -14.30 1.16
N LYS A 357 2.82 -15.28 1.22
CA LYS A 357 3.15 -16.15 0.09
C LYS A 357 1.95 -16.96 -0.42
N ASN A 358 1.22 -17.60 0.48
CA ASN A 358 0.08 -18.42 0.15
C ASN A 358 -1.08 -17.59 -0.41
N VAL A 359 -1.34 -16.41 0.18
CA VAL A 359 -2.39 -15.50 -0.28
C VAL A 359 -2.02 -14.88 -1.62
N THR A 360 -0.78 -14.45 -1.82
CA THR A 360 -0.25 -14.00 -3.11
C THR A 360 -0.42 -15.05 -4.20
N ALA A 361 -0.04 -16.30 -3.93
CA ALA A 361 -0.22 -17.38 -4.89
C ALA A 361 -1.70 -17.57 -5.29
N ARG A 362 -2.64 -17.45 -4.33
CA ARG A 362 -4.08 -17.52 -4.61
C ARG A 362 -4.56 -16.35 -5.45
N LEU A 363 -4.16 -15.12 -5.10
CA LEU A 363 -4.53 -13.90 -5.85
C LEU A 363 -4.11 -14.01 -7.32
N LEU A 364 -2.85 -14.37 -7.56
CA LEU A 364 -2.29 -14.47 -8.91
C LEU A 364 -2.93 -15.63 -9.70
N ALA A 365 -3.11 -16.80 -9.07
CA ALA A 365 -3.67 -17.98 -9.75
C ALA A 365 -5.16 -17.85 -10.12
N HIS A 366 -5.91 -16.96 -9.46
CA HIS A 366 -7.34 -16.75 -9.72
C HIS A 366 -7.64 -15.40 -10.36
N ALA A 367 -6.61 -14.64 -10.75
CA ALA A 367 -6.80 -13.43 -11.52
C ALA A 367 -7.38 -13.78 -12.91
N ARG A 368 -8.36 -13.00 -13.36
CA ARG A 368 -9.09 -13.25 -14.61
C ARG A 368 -8.55 -12.37 -15.73
N ARG A 369 -8.09 -12.98 -16.82
CA ARG A 369 -7.64 -12.29 -18.04
C ARG A 369 -8.71 -12.27 -19.12
N ASP A 370 -9.62 -13.23 -19.10
CA ASP A 370 -10.71 -13.44 -20.05
C ASP A 370 -11.80 -12.37 -20.02
N VAL A 371 -11.73 -11.43 -19.06
CA VAL A 371 -12.71 -10.37 -18.84
C VAL A 371 -12.32 -9.02 -19.45
N PHE A 372 -11.13 -8.94 -20.04
CA PHE A 372 -10.60 -7.72 -20.65
C PHE A 372 -10.94 -7.62 -22.14
N GLU A 373 -10.87 -6.40 -22.67
CA GLU A 373 -10.98 -6.14 -24.11
C GLU A 373 -9.91 -6.88 -24.93
N ASP A 374 -10.28 -7.24 -26.17
CA ASP A 374 -9.37 -7.86 -27.13
C ASP A 374 -8.13 -6.98 -27.35
N ASN A 375 -6.93 -7.59 -27.30
CA ASN A 375 -5.62 -6.92 -27.40
C ASN A 375 -5.18 -6.10 -26.18
N THR A 376 -5.75 -6.32 -25.00
CA THR A 376 -5.21 -5.77 -23.76
C THR A 376 -3.76 -6.21 -23.55
N ASN A 377 -2.86 -5.24 -23.32
CA ASN A 377 -1.44 -5.51 -23.12
C ASN A 377 -1.22 -6.18 -21.76
N GLU A 378 -0.61 -7.37 -21.72
CA GLU A 378 -0.36 -8.09 -20.46
C GLU A 378 0.49 -7.28 -19.47
N ALA A 379 1.41 -6.44 -19.98
CA ALA A 379 2.21 -5.56 -19.14
C ALA A 379 1.37 -4.50 -18.41
N ASP A 380 0.15 -4.21 -18.86
CA ASP A 380 -0.73 -3.21 -18.24
C ASP A 380 -1.64 -3.81 -17.16
N ILE A 381 -1.86 -5.13 -17.15
CA ILE A 381 -2.81 -5.81 -16.25
C ILE A 381 -2.18 -6.92 -15.38
N GLY A 382 -0.91 -7.28 -15.63
CA GLY A 382 -0.21 -8.33 -14.90
C GLY A 382 -0.89 -9.69 -15.05
N GLN A 383 -1.25 -10.33 -13.93
CA GLN A 383 -1.99 -11.59 -13.97
C GLN A 383 -3.49 -11.42 -14.30
N GLY A 384 -3.99 -10.19 -14.37
CA GLY A 384 -5.38 -9.88 -14.71
C GLY A 384 -6.16 -9.30 -13.53
N LEU A 385 -7.49 -9.34 -13.64
CA LEU A 385 -8.40 -8.74 -12.65
C LEU A 385 -8.48 -9.63 -11.41
N VAL A 386 -8.16 -9.06 -10.25
CA VAL A 386 -8.25 -9.73 -8.97
C VAL A 386 -9.66 -10.28 -8.74
N THR A 387 -9.75 -11.52 -8.24
CA THR A 387 -11.04 -12.21 -8.04
C THR A 387 -11.07 -12.88 -6.67
N ALA A 388 -12.17 -12.67 -5.95
CA ALA A 388 -12.45 -13.21 -4.62
C ALA A 388 -12.62 -14.74 -4.63
N PRO A 389 -12.34 -15.44 -3.51
CA PRO A 389 -12.61 -16.87 -3.40
C PRO A 389 -14.11 -17.15 -3.58
N GLN A 390 -14.44 -18.16 -4.37
CA GLN A 390 -15.83 -18.59 -4.65
C GLN A 390 -16.22 -19.88 -3.90
N VAL A 391 -15.34 -20.33 -3.00
CA VAL A 391 -15.43 -21.61 -2.27
C VAL A 391 -16.09 -21.47 -0.91
#